data_AF-A0A7W1HYM9-F1
#
_entry.id   AF-A0A7W1HYM9-F1
#
_cell.length_a   1.000
_cell.length_b   1.000
_cell.length_c   1.000
_cell.angle_alpha   90.00
_cell.angle_beta   90.00
_cell.angle_gamma   90.00
#
_symmetry.space_group_name_H-M   'P 1'
#
loop_
_entity.id
_entity.type
_entity.pdbx_description
1 polymer ?
#
loop_
_entity_poly.entity_id
_entity_poly.type
_entity_poly.pdbx_seq_one_letter_code
_entity_poly.pdbx_strand_id
1 'polypeptide(L)' 'MEEERFEVVAVTLFGKIVVARYATLEQAEWRAGKMGEEAERNPRGYVQYLVRQAGGPARER' A
#
# COMPACT_ATOMS: atom_id res chain seq x y z
N MET A 1 12.87 -6.69 17.06
CA MET A 1 12.52 -6.50 15.63
C MET A 1 11.25 -5.70 15.63
N GLU A 2 11.25 -4.49 15.06
CA GLU A 2 10.03 -3.70 14.95
C GLU A 2 9.03 -4.51 14.12
N GLU A 3 7.91 -4.89 14.74
CA GLU A 3 6.87 -5.64 14.05
C GLU A 3 6.39 -4.81 12.87
N GLU A 4 6.43 -5.38 11.67
CA GLU A 4 5.98 -4.75 10.42
C GLU A 4 4.45 -4.61 10.45
N ARG A 5 3.99 -3.59 11.18
CA ARG A 5 2.58 -3.34 11.54
C ARG A 5 1.77 -2.68 10.44
N PHE A 6 2.38 -2.21 9.36
CA PHE A 6 1.70 -1.52 8.27
C PHE A 6 2.09 -2.13 6.93
N GLU A 7 1.13 -2.19 6.01
CA GLU A 7 1.30 -2.72 4.66
C GLU A 7 0.86 -1.68 3.66
N VAL A 8 1.64 -1.53 2.59
CA VAL A 8 1.23 -0.82 1.38
C VAL A 8 0.64 -1.83 0.42
N VAL A 9 -0.59 -1.57 -0.02
CA VAL A 9 -1.38 -2.42 -0.90
C VAL A 9 -1.58 -1.71 -2.23
N ALA A 10 -1.15 -2.35 -3.31
CA ALA A 10 -1.47 -1.90 -4.66
C ALA A 10 -2.82 -2.49 -5.08
N VAL A 11 -3.73 -1.62 -5.52
CA VAL A 11 -5.00 -1.97 -6.15
C VAL A 11 -4.75 -2.04 -7.65
N THR A 12 -4.96 -3.21 -8.22
CA THR A 12 -4.87 -3.47 -9.66
C THR A 12 -6.25 -3.75 -10.22
N LEU A 13 -6.36 -3.80 -11.55
CA LEU A 13 -7.56 -4.32 -12.23
C LEU A 13 -7.88 -5.78 -11.87
N PHE A 14 -6.93 -6.52 -11.31
CA PHE A 14 -7.03 -7.96 -11.00
C PHE A 14 -7.12 -8.24 -9.49
N GLY A 15 -7.27 -7.21 -8.66
CA GLY A 15 -7.37 -7.33 -7.21
C GLY A 15 -6.29 -6.56 -6.45
N LYS A 16 -6.13 -6.89 -5.17
CA LYS A 16 -5.24 -6.18 -4.22
C LYS A 16 -4.01 -7.02 -3.91
N ILE A 17 -2.82 -6.43 -4.04
CA ILE A 17 -1.56 -7.10 -3.70
C ILE A 17 -0.78 -6.29 -2.67
N VAL A 18 -0.16 -6.94 -1.69
CA VAL A 18 0.76 -6.29 -0.75
C VAL A 18 2.09 -6.08 -1.46
N VAL A 19 2.56 -4.84 -1.54
CA VAL A 19 3.79 -4.47 -2.25
C VAL A 19 4.93 -4.06 -1.33
N ALA A 20 4.63 -3.66 -0.10
CA ALA A 20 5.62 -3.35 0.92
C ALA A 20 5.02 -3.44 2.33
N ARG A 21 5.88 -3.63 3.33
CA ARG A 21 5.52 -3.58 4.75
C ARG A 21 6.48 -2.66 5.50
N TYR A 22 5.97 -2.04 6.56
CA TYR A 22 6.67 -1.03 7.35
C TYR A 22 6.32 -1.15 8.83
N ALA A 23 7.26 -0.73 9.68
CA ALA A 23 7.08 -0.67 11.13
C ALA A 23 6.17 0.50 11.56
N THR A 24 6.18 1.59 10.78
CA THR A 24 5.45 2.82 11.09
C THR A 24 4.47 3.22 9.97
N LEU A 25 3.41 3.92 10.37
CA LEU A 25 2.41 4.44 9.44
C LEU A 25 3.02 5.49 8.50
N GLU A 26 3.82 6.41 9.03
CA GLU A 26 4.48 7.48 8.27
C GLU A 26 5.32 6.93 7.12
N GLN A 27 6.09 5.87 7.35
CA GLN A 27 6.88 5.21 6.30
C GLN A 27 5.99 4.60 5.22
N ALA A 28 4.89 3.95 5.61
CA ALA A 28 3.95 3.35 4.68
C ALA A 28 3.21 4.40 3.84
N GLU A 29 2.77 5.50 4.46
CA GLU A 29 2.09 6.61 3.78
C GLU A 29 3.02 7.33 2.81
N TRP A 30 4.23 7.65 3.27
CA TRP A 30 5.25 8.24 2.40
C TRP A 30 5.49 7.35 1.18
N ARG A 31 5.64 6.04 1.38
CA ARG A 31 5.87 5.11 0.26
C ARG A 31 4.68 5.00 -0.68
N ALA A 32 3.47 4.88 -0.15
CA ALA A 32 2.25 4.82 -0.96
C ALA A 32 2.11 6.08 -1.83
N GLY A 33 2.41 7.25 -1.27
CA GLY A 33 2.46 8.52 -2.02
C GLY A 33 3.48 8.49 -3.17
N LYS A 34 4.73 8.12 -2.89
CA LYS A 34 5.77 8.02 -3.93
C LYS A 34 5.38 7.06 -5.07
N MET A 35 4.77 5.92 -4.72
CA MET A 35 4.31 4.94 -5.71
C MET A 35 3.13 5.45 -6.53
N GLY A 36 2.22 6.23 -5.92
CA GLY A 36 1.13 6.91 -6.61
C GLY A 36 1.65 7.90 -7.65
N GLU A 37 2.56 8.80 -7.27
CA GLU A 37 3.17 9.77 -8.19
C GLU A 37 3.88 9.09 -9.37
N GLU A 38 4.55 7.95 -9.14
CA GLU A 38 5.22 7.18 -10.18
C GLU A 38 4.21 6.50 -11.13
N ALA A 39 3.09 5.98 -10.59
CA ALA A 39 2.05 5.36 -11.39
C ALA A 39 1.26 6.36 -12.24
N GLU A 40 1.05 7.59 -11.77
CA GLU A 40 0.47 8.66 -12.59
C GLU A 40 1.35 8.99 -13.81
N ARG A 41 2.68 8.88 -13.65
CA ARG A 41 3.64 9.13 -14.74
C ARG A 41 3.83 7.93 -15.65
N ASN A 42 3.65 6.71 -15.15
CA ASN A 42 3.83 5.48 -15.91
C ASN A 42 2.85 4.39 -15.43
N PRO A 43 1.61 4.36 -15.96
CA PRO A 43 0.57 3.48 -15.46
C PRO A 43 0.84 2.02 -15.85
N ARG A 44 1.42 1.26 -14.93
CA ARG A 44 1.70 -0.19 -15.08
C ARG A 44 0.52 -1.09 -14.70
N GLY A 45 -0.72 -0.60 -14.79
CA GLY A 45 -1.93 -1.36 -14.40
C GLY A 45 -2.29 -1.29 -12.91
N TYR A 46 -1.60 -0.44 -12.14
CA TYR A 46 -1.95 -0.10 -10.76
C TYR A 46 -2.86 1.13 -10.76
N VAL A 47 -4.02 0.99 -10.12
CA VAL A 47 -5.06 2.03 -10.05
C VAL A 47 -4.84 2.91 -8.82
N GLN A 48 -4.36 2.34 -7.72
CA GLN A 48 -4.20 3.04 -6.45
C GLN A 48 -3.24 2.32 -5.50
N TYR A 49 -2.57 3.05 -4.61
CA TYR A 49 -1.83 2.50 -3.49
C TYR A 49 -2.50 2.92 -2.17
N LEU A 50 -2.74 1.95 -1.28
CA LEU A 50 -3.41 2.13 0.00
C LEU A 50 -2.49 1.70 1.13
N VAL A 51 -2.63 2.31 2.30
CA VAL A 51 -1.96 1.86 3.52
C VAL A 51 -2.98 1.18 4.43
N ARG A 52 -2.61 0.02 5.00
CA ARG A 52 -3.42 -0.68 6.00
C ARG A 52 -2.55 -1.19 7.13
N GLN A 53 -3.17 -1.47 8.28
CA GLN A 53 -2.49 -2.15 9.38
C GLN A 53 -2.39 -3.65 9.08
N ALA A 54 -1.19 -4.22 9.23
CA ALA A 54 -0.93 -5.65 9.08
C ALA A 54 -1.70 -6.41 10.18
N GLY A 55 -2.66 -7.24 9.79
CA GLY A 55 -3.48 -8.04 10.71
C GLY A 55 -4.78 -7.37 11.19
N GLY A 56 -5.12 -6.16 10.75
CA GLY A 56 -6.45 -5.59 10.96
C GLY A 56 -7.49 -6.21 10.01
N PRO A 57 -8.78 -6.35 10.42
CA PRO A 57 -9.81 -6.82 9.51
C PRO A 57 -9.85 -5.86 8.33
N ALA A 58 -9.67 -6.39 7.11
CA ALA A 58 -10.00 -5.67 5.90
C ALA A 58 -11.45 -5.21 6.06
N ARG A 59 -11.65 -3.93 6.37
CA ARG A 59 -12.98 -3.37 6.60
C ARG A 59 -13.63 -3.22 5.23
N GLU A 60 -14.13 -4.34 4.73
CA GLU A 60 -15.12 -4.42 3.68
C GLU A 60 -16.41 -3.85 4.29
N ARG A 61 -16.78 -2.65 3.85
CA ARG A 61 -18.11 -2.05 4.03
C ARG A 61 -18.56 -1.49 2.71
#